data_AF-A0A969A1J1-F1
#
_entry.id   AF-A0A969A1J1-F1
#
_cell.length_a   1.000
_cell.length_b   1.000
_cell.length_c   1.000
_cell.angle_alpha   90.00
_cell.angle_beta   90.00
_cell.angle_gamma   90.00
#
_symmetry.space_group_name_H-M   'P 1'
#
loop_
_entity.id
_entity.type
_entity.pdbx_description
1 polymer ?
#
loop_
_entity_poly.entity_id
_entity_poly.type
_entity_poly.pdbx_seq_one_letter_code
_entity_poly.pdbx_strand_id
1 'polypeptide(L)' 'HRLVVHFTPKHCSWLNQIEIWFSILVRKLLRRSSFKSQAHLKKKMLAFVAYFNRTMAKPFKWNYTGKPLTS' A
#
# COMPACT_ATOMS: atom_id res chain seq x y z
N HIS A 1 -10.94 -6.77 23.11
CA HIS A 1 -10.57 -5.85 22.00
C HIS A 1 -11.77 -5.66 21.10
N ARG A 2 -12.22 -4.41 20.87
CA ARG A 2 -13.31 -4.11 19.93
C ARG A 2 -12.69 -3.76 18.58
N LEU A 3 -13.05 -4.49 17.53
CA LEU A 3 -12.71 -4.10 16.16
C LEU A 3 -13.56 -2.88 15.80
N VAL A 4 -12.91 -1.74 15.53
CA VAL A 4 -13.58 -0.54 15.02
C VAL A 4 -13.19 -0.40 13.56
N VAL A 5 -14.19 -0.48 12.68
CA VAL A 5 -14.02 -0.32 11.24
C VAL A 5 -14.19 1.17 10.91
N HIS A 6 -13.18 1.75 10.29
CA HIS A 6 -13.21 3.13 9.79
C HIS A 6 -13.37 3.10 8.28
N PHE A 7 -14.35 3.83 7.76
CA PHE A 7 -14.58 3.97 6.32
C PHE A 7 -14.02 5.32 5.86
N THR A 8 -13.29 5.32 4.75
CA THR A 8 -12.93 6.55 4.07
C THR A 8 -14.19 7.17 3.46
N PRO A 9 -14.35 8.51 3.48
CA PRO A 9 -15.43 9.17 2.76
C PRO A 9 -15.43 8.78 1.27
N LYS A 10 -16.60 8.88 0.62
CA LYS A 10 -16.71 8.66 -0.83
C LYS A 10 -15.72 9.55 -1.57
N HIS A 11 -15.03 8.98 -2.55
CA HIS A 11 -13.98 9.65 -3.34
C HIS A 11 -12.69 10.06 -2.57
N CYS A 12 -12.51 9.59 -1.34
CA CYS A 12 -11.29 9.82 -0.55
C CYS A 12 -10.40 8.57 -0.46
N SER A 13 -10.25 7.81 -1.55
CA SER A 13 -9.40 6.61 -1.54
C SER A 13 -7.93 6.96 -1.26
N TRP A 14 -7.50 8.16 -1.64
CA TRP A 14 -6.18 8.75 -1.33
C TRP A 14 -5.86 8.84 0.16
N LEU A 15 -6.89 8.80 1.03
CA LEU A 15 -6.73 8.76 2.48
C LEU A 15 -6.42 7.34 2.99
N ASN A 16 -6.57 6.31 2.15
CA ASN A 16 -6.29 4.95 2.56
C ASN A 16 -4.78 4.67 2.50
N GLN A 17 -4.17 4.36 3.65
CA GLN A 17 -2.73 4.09 3.76
C GLN A 17 -2.27 2.93 2.86
N ILE A 18 -3.16 2.00 2.52
CA ILE A 18 -2.83 0.89 1.62
C ILE A 18 -2.38 1.40 0.24
N GLU A 19 -2.86 2.56 -0.22
CA GLU A 19 -2.45 3.14 -1.50
C GLU A 19 -0.96 3.53 -1.50
N ILE A 20 -0.45 4.02 -0.36
CA ILE A 20 0.99 4.31 -0.19
C ILE A 20 1.80 3.03 -0.36
N TRP A 21 1.34 1.94 0.25
CA TRP A 21 1.99 0.63 0.12
C TRP A 21 1.96 0.12 -1.32
N PHE A 22 0.82 0.24 -2.03
CA PHE A 22 0.73 -0.12 -3.44
C PHE A 22 1.68 0.71 -4.32
N SER A 23 1.84 2.00 -4.05
CA SER A 23 2.84 2.83 -4.76
C SER A 23 4.27 2.30 -4.58
N ILE A 24 4.61 1.78 -3.39
CA ILE A 24 5.92 1.16 -3.13
C ILE A 24 6.06 -0.15 -3.91
N LEU A 25 5.03 -1.01 -3.88
CA LEU A 25 4.99 -2.26 -4.63
C LEU A 25 5.20 -2.02 -6.13
N VAL A 26 4.47 -1.06 -6.70
CA VAL A 26 4.59 -0.71 -8.12
C VAL A 26 6.01 -0.27 -8.44
N ARG A 27 6.58 0.66 -7.65
CA ARG A 27 7.92 1.20 -7.92
C ARG A 27 9.04 0.18 -7.75
N LYS A 28 8.96 -0.71 -6.75
CA LYS A 28 10.03 -1.65 -6.40
C LYS A 28 9.92 -2.98 -7.13
N LEU A 29 8.72 -3.48 -7.39
CA LEU A 29 8.51 -4.78 -8.03
C LEU A 29 7.99 -4.62 -9.46
N LEU A 30 6.85 -3.95 -9.67
CA LEU A 30 6.13 -4.07 -10.94
C LEU A 30 6.75 -3.27 -12.09
N ARG A 31 7.18 -2.03 -11.84
CA ARG A 31 7.65 -1.10 -12.89
C ARG A 31 8.89 -1.57 -13.65
N ARG A 32 9.70 -2.46 -13.06
CA ARG A 32 10.96 -2.94 -13.66
C ARG A 32 10.99 -4.45 -13.92
N SER A 33 9.87 -5.15 -13.67
CA SER A 33 9.83 -6.60 -13.81
C SER A 33 9.10 -7.01 -15.08
N SER A 34 9.73 -7.91 -15.84
CA SER A 34 9.04 -8.69 -16.87
C SER A 34 8.69 -10.06 -16.29
N PHE A 35 7.42 -10.46 -16.36
CA PHE A 35 6.94 -11.73 -15.82
C PHE A 35 6.56 -12.67 -16.95
N LYS A 36 7.13 -13.88 -16.92
CA LYS A 36 6.86 -14.94 -17.91
C LYS A 36 5.48 -15.60 -17.76
N SER A 37 4.82 -15.43 -16.61
CA SER A 37 3.48 -15.98 -16.33
C SER A 37 2.83 -15.31 -15.11
N GLN A 38 1.52 -15.45 -14.99
CA GLN A 38 0.76 -14.99 -13.82
C GLN A 38 1.21 -15.70 -12.53
N ALA A 39 1.54 -16.99 -12.60
CA ALA A 39 2.06 -17.75 -11.46
C ALA A 39 3.39 -17.17 -10.96
N HIS A 40 4.27 -16.77 -11.89
CA HIS A 40 5.53 -16.13 -11.54
C HIS A 40 5.32 -14.77 -10.88
N LEU A 41 4.40 -13.95 -11.39
CA LEU A 41 4.00 -12.68 -10.77
C LEU A 41 3.50 -12.89 -9.33
N LYS A 42 2.57 -13.83 -9.12
CA LYS A 42 2.02 -14.16 -7.80
C LYS A 42 3.11 -14.54 -6.81
N LYS A 43 4.03 -15.44 -7.21
CA LYS A 43 5.17 -15.87 -6.37
C LYS A 43 6.05 -14.68 -5.98
N LYS A 44 6.36 -13.80 -6.94
CA LYS A 44 7.19 -12.61 -6.70
C LYS A 44 6.50 -11.58 -5.79
N MET A 45 5.19 -11.37 -5.96
CA MET A 45 4.41 -10.50 -5.06
C MET A 45 4.41 -11.02 -3.62
N LEU A 46 4.13 -12.31 -3.40
CA LEU A 46 4.12 -12.90 -2.06
C LEU A 46 5.51 -12.85 -1.40
N ALA A 47 6.57 -13.12 -2.16
CA ALA A 47 7.94 -12.97 -1.68
C ALA A 47 8.27 -11.51 -1.30
N PHE A 48 7.79 -10.55 -2.10
CA PHE A 48 7.95 -9.11 -1.80
C PHE A 48 7.20 -8.70 -0.53
N VAL A 49 5.96 -9.17 -0.33
CA VAL A 49 5.19 -8.92 0.91
C VAL A 49 5.96 -9.44 2.12
N ALA A 50 6.43 -10.69 2.07
CA ALA A 50 7.19 -11.29 3.15
C ALA A 50 8.51 -10.53 3.45
N TYR A 51 9.21 -10.10 2.40
CA TYR A 51 10.41 -9.27 2.53
C TYR A 51 10.10 -7.89 3.14
N PHE A 52 9.08 -7.20 2.62
CA PHE A 52 8.66 -5.89 3.10
C PHE A 52 8.31 -5.95 4.58
N ASN A 53 7.51 -6.95 4.99
CA ASN A 53 7.11 -7.13 6.39
C ASN A 53 8.30 -7.32 7.33
N ARG A 54 9.36 -8.01 6.88
CA ARG A 54 10.54 -8.26 7.69
C ARG A 54 11.51 -7.07 7.78
N THR A 55 11.64 -6.28 6.72
CA THR A 55 12.77 -5.34 6.58
C THR A 55 12.38 -3.88 6.43
N MET A 56 11.17 -3.59 5.96
CA MET A 56 10.73 -2.24 5.59
C MET A 56 9.45 -1.81 6.28
N ALA A 57 8.73 -2.72 6.95
CA ALA A 57 7.51 -2.40 7.68
C ALA A 57 7.80 -1.39 8.79
N LYS A 58 7.40 -0.16 8.55
CA LYS A 58 7.44 0.95 9.49
C LYS A 58 6.10 1.67 9.42
N PRO A 59 5.60 2.22 10.53
CA PRO A 59 4.42 3.05 10.51
C PRO A 59 4.58 4.17 9.47
N PHE A 60 3.58 4.35 8.61
CA PHE A 60 3.56 5.47 7.69
C PHE A 60 3.35 6.76 8.48
N LYS A 61 4.19 7.77 8.23
CA LYS A 61 4.01 9.08 8.85
C LYS A 61 2.73 9.71 8.31
N TRP A 62 1.75 9.87 9.19
CA TRP A 62 0.47 10.45 8.87
C TRP A 62 0.52 11.96 9.04
N ASN A 63 0.38 12.71 7.94
CA ASN A 63 0.40 14.18 7.97
C ASN A 63 -0.99 14.80 7.79
N TYR A 64 -2.03 14.00 7.58
CA TYR A 64 -3.38 14.51 7.41
C TYR A 64 -3.98 14.89 8.76
N THR A 65 -4.29 16.17 8.94
CA THR A 65 -4.78 16.76 10.19
C THR A 65 -6.30 16.86 10.26
N GLY A 66 -7.04 16.27 9.30
CA GLY A 66 -8.51 16.36 9.26
C GLY A 66 -9.06 17.62 8.62
N LYS A 67 -8.20 18.58 8.23
CA LYS A 67 -8.64 19.80 7.54
C LYS A 67 -8.77 19.51 6.03
N PRO A 68 -9.94 19.78 5.41
CA PRO A 68 -10.05 19.75 3.97
C PRO A 68 -9.10 20.79 3.36
N LEU A 69 -8.53 20.50 2.20
CA LEU A 69 -7.84 21.51 1.39
C LEU A 69 -8.91 22.50 0.92
N THR A 70 -8.99 23.66 1.56
CA THR A 70 -9.72 24.81 1.01
C THR A 70 -8.94 25.31 -0.19
N SER A 71 -9.58 25.26 -1.37
CA SER A 71 -9.10 25.95 -2.59
C SER A 71 -9.15 27.45 -2.42
#